data_AF-A0AAY4B1U6-F1
#
_entry.id   AF-A0AAY4B1U6-F1
#
_cell.length_a   1.000
_cell.length_b   1.000
_cell.length_c   1.000
_cell.angle_alpha   90.00
_cell.angle_beta   90.00
_cell.angle_gamma   90.00
#
_symmetry.space_group_name_H-M   'P 1'
#
loop_
_entity.id
_entity.type
_entity.pdbx_description
1 polymer ?
#
loop_
_entity_poly.entity_id
_entity_poly.type
_entity_poly.pdbx_seq_one_letter_code
_entity_poly.pdbx_strand_id
1 'polypeptide(L)'
;MAPSFTFYCCLALSFTLFVSAAVPQAPDALSCPAPAGVPGNNGLPGRDGRDGQEGRAGAPGPRGEKGDPGLQVQGPPGKTGPVGPVGPVGPVGQKGDTGAPGNKIRFSDALASEIQSLKMSMSLLQKAAGFRTLMKAELKYFVTEGWMDTFDVGLKICGESGGKLVLPENHEENDTLLKIMKKMSASIAWISATDRAEEGSFVDSEGRALNFTKWKSGEPNNANDAEDCVNANSAMEWNDEPCDLKYLIVCELND
;
A
#
# COMPACT_ATOMS: atom_id res chain seq x y z
N MET A 1 -58.48 -64.62 25.02
CA MET A 1 -57.94 -63.59 24.11
C MET A 1 -56.94 -62.77 24.91
N ALA A 2 -55.67 -62.86 24.50
CA ALA A 2 -54.50 -62.10 24.93
C ALA A 2 -53.77 -61.69 23.64
N PRO A 3 -52.69 -60.88 23.63
CA PRO A 3 -52.05 -60.13 24.71
C PRO A 3 -51.70 -58.66 24.36
N SER A 4 -51.17 -57.99 25.38
CA SER A 4 -50.45 -56.72 25.38
C SER A 4 -49.17 -56.74 24.53
N PHE A 5 -48.86 -55.63 23.86
CA PHE A 5 -47.59 -55.42 23.15
C PHE A 5 -46.61 -54.56 23.94
N THR A 6 -45.52 -55.20 24.35
CA THR A 6 -44.18 -54.68 24.60
C THR A 6 -43.59 -53.93 23.41
N PHE A 7 -42.84 -52.83 23.62
CA PHE A 7 -41.65 -52.52 22.80
C PHE A 7 -40.59 -51.69 23.59
N TYR A 8 -39.48 -52.37 23.94
CA TYR A 8 -38.04 -51.98 24.00
C TYR A 8 -37.67 -50.51 24.29
N CYS A 9 -36.79 -50.10 25.23
CA CYS A 9 -35.67 -50.69 25.99
C CYS A 9 -34.52 -51.29 25.15
N CYS A 10 -33.61 -50.42 24.70
CA CYS A 10 -32.26 -50.64 24.14
C CYS A 10 -31.70 -49.21 23.90
N LEU A 11 -30.56 -48.69 24.37
CA LEU A 11 -29.19 -49.18 24.50
C LEU A 11 -28.46 -48.24 25.49
N ALA A 12 -27.82 -48.78 26.53
CA ALA A 12 -26.38 -48.99 26.65
C ALA A 12 -25.60 -47.80 27.27
N LEU A 13 -25.30 -47.96 28.56
CA LEU A 13 -24.10 -47.43 29.21
C LEU A 13 -22.85 -47.88 28.46
N SER A 14 -21.91 -46.97 28.17
CA SER A 14 -20.49 -47.17 28.50
C SER A 14 -19.60 -46.04 27.97
N PHE A 15 -18.59 -45.74 28.79
CA PHE A 15 -17.29 -45.14 28.46
C PHE A 15 -17.15 -43.61 28.40
N THR A 16 -16.93 -43.06 29.60
CA THR A 16 -16.10 -41.88 29.82
C THR A 16 -14.70 -42.08 29.21
N LEU A 17 -14.37 -41.32 28.16
CA LEU A 17 -12.98 -41.05 27.77
C LEU A 17 -12.65 -39.61 28.18
N PHE A 18 -12.00 -39.48 29.34
CA PHE A 18 -11.20 -38.31 29.66
C PHE A 18 -10.01 -38.31 28.70
N VAL A 19 -10.08 -37.54 27.62
CA VAL A 19 -8.89 -37.11 26.91
C VAL A 19 -8.34 -35.91 27.66
N SER A 20 -7.39 -36.16 28.57
CA SER A 20 -6.51 -35.13 29.09
C SER A 20 -5.58 -34.70 27.95
N ALA A 21 -6.01 -33.73 27.16
CA ALA A 21 -5.11 -32.99 26.29
C ALA A 21 -4.31 -32.04 27.20
N ALA A 22 -3.15 -32.51 27.65
CA ALA A 22 -2.09 -31.62 28.11
C ALA A 22 -1.76 -30.68 26.95
N VAL A 23 -2.21 -29.43 27.05
CA VAL A 23 -1.79 -28.34 26.18
C VAL A 23 -0.30 -28.11 26.46
N PRO A 24 0.61 -28.34 25.50
CA PRO A 24 2.00 -27.94 25.68
C PRO A 24 2.03 -26.41 25.71
N GLN A 25 2.66 -25.86 26.76
CA GLN A 25 3.00 -24.45 26.86
C GLN A 25 3.70 -23.98 25.58
N ALA A 26 3.24 -22.84 25.07
CA ALA A 26 3.88 -22.10 24.01
C ALA A 26 5.34 -21.79 24.38
N PRO A 27 6.33 -22.05 23.50
CA PRO A 27 7.62 -21.41 23.63
C PRO A 27 7.52 -19.96 23.15
N ASP A 28 8.19 -19.11 23.90
CA ASP A 28 8.32 -17.67 23.67
C ASP A 28 8.72 -17.29 22.24
N ALA A 29 8.11 -16.19 21.78
CA ALA A 29 8.58 -15.24 20.78
C ALA A 29 9.67 -15.71 19.78
N LEU A 30 9.26 -16.15 18.59
CA LEU A 30 10.11 -16.07 17.39
C LEU A 30 9.88 -14.73 16.68
N SER A 31 10.64 -13.72 17.11
CA SER A 31 10.97 -12.56 16.28
C SER A 31 11.92 -13.04 15.18
N CYS A 32 11.46 -13.09 13.93
CA CYS A 32 12.37 -13.22 12.79
C CYS A 32 12.90 -11.81 12.44
N PRO A 33 14.22 -11.53 12.56
CA PRO A 33 14.79 -10.31 12.01
C PRO A 33 14.64 -10.36 10.49
N ALA A 34 14.16 -9.28 9.89
CA ALA A 34 14.18 -9.13 8.44
C ALA A 34 15.62 -9.32 7.93
N PRO A 35 15.86 -10.12 6.87
CA PRO A 35 17.20 -10.24 6.31
C PRO A 35 17.66 -8.87 5.82
N ALA A 36 18.87 -8.47 6.22
CA ALA A 36 19.50 -7.26 5.72
C ALA A 36 19.56 -7.33 4.18
N GLY A 37 19.16 -6.24 3.51
CA GLY A 37 19.23 -6.15 2.06
C GLY A 37 20.65 -6.46 1.56
N VAL A 38 20.74 -7.19 0.46
CA VAL A 38 22.02 -7.51 -0.19
C VAL A 38 22.78 -6.20 -0.49
N PRO A 39 24.07 -6.09 -0.11
CA PRO A 39 24.89 -4.94 -0.44
C PRO A 39 24.87 -4.69 -1.96
N GLY A 40 24.70 -3.43 -2.35
CA GLY A 40 24.71 -3.06 -3.77
C GLY A 40 26.03 -3.44 -4.43
N ASN A 41 25.96 -3.93 -5.67
CA ASN A 41 27.16 -4.27 -6.44
C ASN A 41 28.06 -3.04 -6.60
N ASN A 42 29.37 -3.26 -6.56
CA ASN A 42 30.37 -2.20 -6.80
C ASN A 42 30.09 -1.51 -8.15
N GLY A 43 30.21 -0.19 -8.20
CA GLY A 43 30.07 0.57 -9.44
C GLY A 43 31.06 0.11 -10.51
N LEU A 44 30.67 0.22 -11.78
CA LEU A 44 31.54 -0.11 -12.91
C LEU A 44 32.85 0.69 -12.84
N PRO A 45 34.00 0.11 -13.21
CA PRO A 45 35.26 0.84 -13.29
C PRO A 45 35.12 2.13 -14.13
N GLY A 46 35.78 3.19 -13.69
CA GLY A 46 35.82 4.45 -14.44
C GLY A 46 36.38 4.23 -15.85
N ARG A 47 35.91 5.03 -16.81
CA ARG A 47 36.45 4.99 -18.17
C ARG A 47 37.93 5.37 -18.16
N ASP A 48 38.71 4.71 -19.01
CA ASP A 48 40.14 5.02 -19.18
C ASP A 48 40.34 6.51 -19.54
N GLY A 49 41.44 7.07 -19.06
CA GLY A 49 41.81 8.45 -19.36
C GLY A 49 42.02 8.66 -20.86
N ARG A 50 41.78 9.90 -21.34
CA ARG A 50 42.11 10.22 -22.74
C ARG A 50 43.63 10.18 -22.92
N ASP A 51 44.07 9.67 -24.07
CA ASP A 51 45.48 9.67 -24.45
C ASP A 51 46.05 11.10 -24.41
N GLY A 52 47.30 11.22 -23.97
CA GLY A 52 48.02 12.50 -23.95
C GLY A 52 48.20 13.07 -25.35
N GLN A 53 48.23 14.39 -25.47
CA GLN A 53 48.57 15.03 -26.76
C GLN A 53 50.00 14.65 -27.18
N GLU A 54 50.15 14.27 -28.46
CA GLU A 54 51.44 13.97 -29.07
C GLU A 54 52.38 15.18 -28.95
N GLY A 55 53.64 14.93 -28.57
CA GLY A 55 54.63 15.99 -28.38
C GLY A 55 54.92 16.73 -29.69
N ARG A 56 55.14 18.05 -29.62
CA ARG A 56 55.51 18.84 -30.80
C ARG A 56 56.85 18.35 -31.37
N ALA A 57 56.91 18.19 -32.69
CA ALA A 57 58.16 17.86 -33.38
C ALA A 57 59.24 18.89 -33.05
N GLY A 58 60.47 18.42 -32.81
CA GLY A 58 61.61 19.28 -32.53
C GLY A 58 61.88 20.28 -33.66
N ALA A 59 62.36 21.47 -33.31
CA ALA A 59 62.72 22.47 -34.31
C ALA A 59 63.79 21.89 -35.26
N PRO A 60 63.69 22.13 -36.59
CA PRO A 60 64.75 21.75 -37.52
C PRO A 60 66.09 22.34 -37.08
N GLY A 61 67.16 21.53 -37.18
CA GLY A 61 68.50 21.98 -36.79
C GLY A 61 68.95 23.21 -37.59
N PRO A 62 69.83 24.05 -37.03
CA PRO A 62 70.35 25.21 -37.74
C PRO A 62 71.02 24.78 -39.04
N ARG A 63 70.73 25.50 -40.13
CA ARG A 63 71.38 25.28 -41.43
C ARG A 63 72.88 25.51 -41.27
N GLY A 64 73.69 24.51 -41.64
CA GLY A 64 75.14 24.58 -41.55
C GLY A 64 75.72 25.78 -42.30
N GLU A 65 76.82 26.33 -41.79
CA GLU A 65 77.51 27.46 -42.38
C GLU A 65 78.01 27.14 -43.80
N LYS A 66 77.92 28.12 -44.69
CA LYS A 66 78.32 27.99 -46.09
C LYS A 66 79.85 28.00 -46.18
N GLY A 67 80.45 26.89 -46.62
CA GLY A 67 81.90 26.81 -46.87
C GLY A 67 82.34 27.61 -48.10
N ASP A 68 83.58 28.10 -48.06
CA ASP A 68 84.24 28.84 -49.16
C ASP A 68 84.57 27.95 -50.37
N PRO A 69 84.63 28.48 -51.61
CA PRO A 69 84.69 27.65 -52.81
C PRO A 69 86.12 27.25 -53.21
N GLY A 70 86.38 25.94 -53.39
CA GLY A 70 87.57 25.46 -54.11
C GLY A 70 87.79 23.93 -54.16
N LEU A 71 87.64 23.37 -55.38
CA LEU A 71 88.23 22.16 -55.99
C LEU A 71 88.10 20.75 -55.33
N GLN A 72 87.25 19.95 -56.01
CA GLN A 72 87.31 18.49 -56.27
C GLN A 72 87.03 17.45 -55.16
N VAL A 73 86.16 16.51 -55.55
CA VAL A 73 85.66 15.28 -54.90
C VAL A 73 84.52 15.49 -53.88
N GLN A 74 83.28 15.32 -54.33
CA GLN A 74 82.11 15.21 -53.44
C GLN A 74 82.20 13.88 -52.68
N GLY A 75 82.57 13.94 -51.40
CA GLY A 75 82.45 12.79 -50.49
C GLY A 75 80.98 12.37 -50.34
N PRO A 76 80.70 11.08 -50.02
CA PRO A 76 79.33 10.61 -49.84
C PRO A 76 78.59 11.43 -48.77
N PRO A 77 77.27 11.65 -48.91
CA PRO A 77 76.48 12.39 -47.93
C PRO A 77 76.73 11.89 -46.51
N GLY A 78 76.92 12.82 -45.57
CA GLY A 78 77.08 12.50 -44.16
C GLY A 78 75.90 11.66 -43.68
N LYS A 79 76.19 10.58 -42.95
CA LYS A 79 75.19 9.68 -42.37
C LYS A 79 74.22 10.51 -41.53
N THR A 80 72.91 10.31 -41.71
CA THR A 80 71.88 10.97 -40.89
C THR A 80 72.24 10.80 -39.41
N GLY A 81 72.22 11.90 -38.67
CA GLY A 81 72.48 11.85 -37.22
C GLY A 81 71.52 10.90 -36.52
N PRO A 82 71.93 10.30 -35.39
CA PRO A 82 71.05 9.42 -34.63
C PRO A 82 69.77 10.17 -34.24
N VAL A 83 68.63 9.47 -34.29
CA VAL A 83 67.35 9.98 -33.80
C VAL A 83 67.53 10.43 -32.36
N GLY A 84 67.04 11.64 -32.03
CA GLY A 84 67.12 12.16 -30.67
C GLY A 84 66.42 11.23 -29.67
N PRO A 85 66.83 11.25 -28.39
CA PRO A 85 66.20 10.40 -27.38
C PRO A 85 64.70 10.70 -27.29
N VAL A 86 63.89 9.64 -27.12
CA VAL A 86 62.44 9.76 -26.88
C VAL A 86 62.23 10.67 -25.67
N GLY A 87 61.32 11.63 -25.80
CA GLY A 87 60.98 12.54 -24.70
C GLY A 87 60.46 11.78 -23.47
N PRO A 88 60.57 12.36 -22.27
CA PRO A 88 60.07 11.72 -21.06
C PRO A 88 58.57 11.44 -21.18
N VAL A 89 58.14 10.28 -20.67
CA VAL A 89 56.71 9.92 -20.55
C VAL A 89 56.00 11.02 -19.77
N GLY A 90 54.87 11.49 -20.28
CA GLY A 90 54.06 12.51 -19.61
C GLY A 90 53.61 12.06 -18.21
N PRO A 91 53.31 13.00 -17.29
CA PRO A 91 52.83 12.64 -15.97
C PRO A 91 51.54 11.82 -16.06
N VAL A 92 51.41 10.80 -15.20
CA VAL A 92 50.18 10.02 -15.07
C VAL A 92 49.01 10.97 -14.79
N GLY A 93 47.94 10.85 -15.59
CA GLY A 93 46.76 11.69 -15.44
C GLY A 93 46.18 11.61 -14.03
N GLN A 94 45.68 12.73 -13.50
CA GLN A 94 45.07 12.75 -12.18
C GLN A 94 43.88 11.76 -12.15
N LYS A 95 43.80 10.99 -11.06
CA LYS A 95 42.66 10.10 -10.82
C LYS A 95 41.39 10.96 -10.81
N GLY A 96 40.41 10.60 -11.66
CA GLY A 96 39.13 11.31 -11.72
C GLY A 96 38.45 11.35 -10.35
N ASP A 97 37.72 12.43 -10.09
CA ASP A 97 37.00 12.62 -8.84
C ASP A 97 36.05 11.46 -8.55
N THR A 98 35.89 11.13 -7.28
CA THR A 98 34.93 10.09 -6.85
C THR A 98 33.53 10.54 -7.25
N GLY A 99 32.82 9.70 -8.02
CA GLY A 99 31.46 10.00 -8.46
C GLY A 99 30.55 10.32 -7.28
N ALA A 100 29.61 11.26 -7.49
CA ALA A 100 28.67 11.67 -6.46
C ALA A 100 27.93 10.45 -5.89
N PRO A 101 27.62 10.42 -4.58
CA PRO A 101 26.83 9.36 -3.99
C PRO A 101 25.54 9.16 -4.78
N GLY A 102 25.24 7.92 -5.15
CA GLY A 102 24.00 7.58 -5.84
C GLY A 102 22.83 8.13 -5.04
N ASN A 103 22.01 8.97 -5.68
CA ASN A 103 20.79 9.46 -5.08
C ASN A 103 19.97 8.22 -4.73
N LYS A 104 19.74 7.97 -3.43
CA LYS A 104 18.79 6.94 -3.03
C LYS A 104 17.51 7.31 -3.76
N ILE A 105 17.06 6.48 -4.70
CA ILE A 105 15.75 6.68 -5.33
C ILE A 105 14.78 6.57 -4.15
N ARG A 106 14.43 7.72 -3.61
CA ARG A 106 13.27 7.89 -2.77
C ARG A 106 12.16 7.57 -3.75
N PHE A 107 11.65 6.34 -3.71
CA PHE A 107 10.40 6.00 -4.38
C PHE A 107 9.49 7.17 -4.05
N SER A 108 9.12 7.94 -5.07
CA SER A 108 8.39 9.17 -4.86
C SER A 108 7.15 8.77 -4.06
N ASP A 109 6.83 9.52 -3.02
CA ASP A 109 5.65 9.24 -2.19
C ASP A 109 4.39 9.12 -3.09
N ALA A 110 4.40 9.78 -4.26
CA ALA A 110 3.45 9.62 -5.37
C ALA A 110 3.39 8.21 -5.98
N LEU A 111 4.52 7.56 -6.27
CA LEU A 111 4.54 6.20 -6.79
C LEU A 111 4.12 5.19 -5.70
N ALA A 112 4.42 5.47 -4.43
CA ALA A 112 3.94 4.68 -3.31
C ALA A 112 2.41 4.78 -3.17
N SER A 113 1.82 5.98 -3.32
CA SER A 113 0.37 6.17 -3.32
C SER A 113 -0.31 5.52 -4.53
N GLU A 114 0.29 5.59 -5.72
CA GLU A 114 -0.23 4.90 -6.91
C GLU A 114 -0.19 3.37 -6.74
N ILE A 115 0.88 2.83 -6.16
CA ILE A 115 0.97 1.40 -5.84
C ILE A 115 -0.05 1.01 -4.76
N GLN A 116 -0.31 1.89 -3.79
CA GLN A 116 -1.30 1.65 -2.74
C GLN A 116 -2.72 1.66 -3.31
N SER A 117 -3.10 2.66 -4.11
CA SER A 117 -4.39 2.70 -4.80
C SER A 117 -4.55 1.51 -5.75
N LEU A 118 -3.51 1.12 -6.49
CA LEU A 118 -3.57 -0.08 -7.34
C LEU A 118 -3.74 -1.37 -6.52
N LYS A 119 -3.09 -1.48 -5.36
CA LYS A 119 -3.28 -2.61 -4.42
C LYS A 119 -4.68 -2.61 -3.82
N MET A 120 -5.24 -1.45 -3.48
CA MET A 120 -6.60 -1.30 -2.97
C MET A 120 -7.61 -1.66 -4.06
N SER A 121 -7.42 -1.17 -5.29
CA SER A 121 -8.19 -1.55 -6.47
C SER A 121 -8.12 -3.05 -6.77
N MET A 122 -6.95 -3.68 -6.64
CA MET A 122 -6.80 -5.13 -6.85
C MET A 122 -7.41 -5.95 -5.70
N SER A 123 -7.27 -5.49 -4.45
CA SER A 123 -7.94 -6.05 -3.28
C SER A 123 -9.46 -5.93 -3.42
N LEU A 124 -9.94 -4.80 -3.95
CA LEU A 124 -11.34 -4.57 -4.23
C LEU A 124 -11.84 -5.51 -5.33
N LEU A 125 -11.11 -5.69 -6.43
CA LEU A 125 -11.45 -6.67 -7.47
C LEU A 125 -11.43 -8.10 -6.94
N GLN A 126 -10.52 -8.43 -6.03
CA GLN A 126 -10.44 -9.73 -5.38
C GLN A 126 -11.61 -9.96 -4.40
N LYS A 127 -12.03 -8.93 -3.66
CA LYS A 127 -13.15 -8.96 -2.71
C LYS A 127 -14.52 -8.82 -3.39
N ALA A 128 -14.60 -8.13 -4.53
CA ALA A 128 -15.83 -7.99 -5.33
C ALA A 128 -16.33 -9.33 -5.88
N ALA A 129 -15.45 -10.35 -5.95
CA ALA A 129 -15.87 -11.72 -6.22
C ALA A 129 -16.64 -12.37 -5.04
N GLY A 130 -16.47 -11.84 -3.81
CA GLY A 130 -17.19 -12.26 -2.60
C GLY A 130 -18.48 -11.47 -2.36
N PHE A 131 -18.46 -10.16 -2.60
CA PHE A 131 -19.60 -9.29 -2.34
C PHE A 131 -20.67 -9.34 -3.43
N ARG A 132 -21.93 -9.56 -3.02
CA ARG A 132 -23.10 -9.57 -3.94
C ARG A 132 -23.35 -8.21 -4.62
N THR A 133 -22.89 -7.10 -4.05
CA THR A 133 -23.09 -5.74 -4.58
C THR A 133 -21.91 -4.83 -4.30
N LEU A 134 -21.42 -4.18 -5.36
CA LEU A 134 -20.44 -3.10 -5.31
C LEU A 134 -21.02 -1.89 -6.03
N MET A 135 -21.05 -0.72 -5.37
CA MET A 135 -21.41 0.54 -6.02
C MET A 135 -20.37 1.61 -5.67
N LYS A 136 -20.05 2.45 -6.65
CA LYS A 136 -19.09 3.57 -6.51
C LYS A 136 -19.85 4.89 -6.43
N ALA A 137 -19.53 5.72 -5.44
CA ALA A 137 -19.87 7.14 -5.40
C ALA A 137 -18.58 7.93 -5.24
N GLU A 138 -18.27 8.77 -6.23
CA GLU A 138 -17.14 9.70 -6.36
C GLU A 138 -15.72 9.16 -6.04
N LEU A 139 -15.40 8.65 -4.85
CA LEU A 139 -14.15 7.91 -4.52
C LEU A 139 -14.33 6.80 -3.44
N LYS A 140 -15.56 6.53 -2.99
CA LYS A 140 -15.87 5.50 -1.99
C LYS A 140 -16.62 4.33 -2.62
N TYR A 141 -16.34 3.14 -2.09
CA TYR A 141 -17.06 1.91 -2.44
C TYR A 141 -17.96 1.49 -1.29
N PHE A 142 -19.26 1.36 -1.58
CA PHE A 142 -20.21 0.79 -0.64
C PHE A 142 -20.43 -0.70 -0.93
N VAL A 143 -20.31 -1.52 0.10
CA VAL A 143 -20.28 -2.98 -0.03
C VAL A 143 -21.12 -3.64 1.07
N THR A 144 -21.82 -4.71 0.73
CA THR A 144 -22.62 -5.48 1.68
C THR A 144 -22.76 -6.93 1.26
N GLU A 145 -22.83 -7.83 2.25
CA GLU A 145 -23.20 -9.24 2.09
C GLU A 145 -24.71 -9.48 2.32
N GLY A 146 -25.47 -8.46 2.73
CA GLY A 146 -26.88 -8.59 3.09
C GLY A 146 -27.14 -9.05 4.52
N TRP A 147 -26.11 -9.07 5.36
CA TRP A 147 -26.26 -9.42 6.76
C TRP A 147 -27.05 -8.36 7.53
N MET A 148 -27.91 -8.82 8.43
CA MET A 148 -28.64 -7.99 9.37
C MET A 148 -28.20 -8.31 10.79
N ASP A 149 -27.53 -7.37 11.45
CA ASP A 149 -27.01 -7.56 12.79
C ASP A 149 -26.96 -6.23 13.56
N THR A 150 -26.47 -6.27 14.79
CA THR A 150 -26.31 -5.12 15.70
C THR A 150 -25.28 -4.11 15.20
N PHE A 151 -25.39 -2.88 15.71
CA PHE A 151 -24.50 -1.78 15.35
C PHE A 151 -23.02 -2.13 15.61
N ASP A 152 -22.71 -2.67 16.79
CA ASP A 152 -21.35 -3.04 17.18
C ASP A 152 -20.78 -4.17 16.32
N VAL A 153 -21.63 -5.14 15.92
CA VAL A 153 -21.23 -6.19 14.97
C VAL A 153 -20.93 -5.57 13.59
N GLY A 154 -21.71 -4.58 13.16
CA GLY A 154 -21.47 -3.80 11.95
C GLY A 154 -20.11 -3.09 11.95
N LEU A 155 -19.79 -2.35 13.02
CA LEU A 155 -18.48 -1.71 13.21
C LEU A 155 -17.34 -2.72 13.10
N LYS A 156 -17.46 -3.86 13.79
CA LYS A 156 -16.45 -4.91 13.81
C LYS A 156 -16.24 -5.54 12.44
N ILE A 157 -17.31 -5.96 11.76
CA ILE A 157 -17.24 -6.63 10.45
C ILE A 157 -16.62 -5.72 9.40
N CYS A 158 -17.03 -4.45 9.36
CA CYS A 158 -16.49 -3.50 8.39
C CYS A 158 -15.02 -3.15 8.70
N GLY A 159 -14.67 -2.98 9.98
CA GLY A 159 -13.29 -2.77 10.42
C GLY A 159 -12.35 -3.94 10.08
N GLU A 160 -12.77 -5.17 10.38
CA GLU A 160 -12.02 -6.40 10.05
C GLU A 160 -11.87 -6.59 8.52
N SER A 161 -12.80 -6.03 7.74
CA SER A 161 -12.76 -6.04 6.28
C SER A 161 -11.83 -4.98 5.68
N GLY A 162 -11.20 -4.14 6.50
CA GLY A 162 -10.33 -3.05 6.08
C GLY A 162 -11.08 -1.81 5.61
N GLY A 163 -12.31 -1.62 6.08
CA GLY A 163 -13.12 -0.43 5.83
C GLY A 163 -13.78 0.07 7.11
N LYS A 164 -14.90 0.77 6.93
CA LYS A 164 -15.71 1.30 8.04
C LYS A 164 -17.17 0.96 7.81
N LEU A 165 -17.96 0.98 8.87
CA LEU A 165 -19.42 0.98 8.71
C LEU A 165 -19.79 2.28 7.96
N VAL A 166 -20.81 2.20 7.10
CA VAL A 166 -21.11 3.29 6.17
C VAL A 166 -21.42 4.60 6.88
N LEU A 167 -20.77 5.69 6.47
CA LEU A 167 -21.11 7.05 6.90
C LEU A 167 -21.22 7.96 5.66
N PRO A 168 -22.44 8.17 5.14
CA PRO A 168 -22.64 9.09 4.04
C PRO A 168 -22.20 10.51 4.43
N GLU A 169 -21.33 11.12 3.64
CA GLU A 169 -20.83 12.49 3.89
C GLU A 169 -21.53 13.55 3.02
N ASN A 170 -22.44 13.12 2.14
CA ASN A 170 -23.22 14.01 1.28
C ASN A 170 -24.52 13.32 0.79
N HIS A 171 -25.37 14.09 0.09
CA HIS A 171 -26.66 13.61 -0.41
C HIS A 171 -26.54 12.48 -1.43
N GLU A 172 -25.52 12.51 -2.29
CA GLU A 172 -25.34 11.50 -3.33
C GLU A 172 -24.90 10.14 -2.75
N GLU A 173 -24.00 10.17 -1.77
CA GLU A 173 -23.61 9.00 -0.98
C GLU A 173 -24.83 8.43 -0.25
N ASN A 174 -25.63 9.29 0.39
CA ASN A 174 -26.82 8.86 1.14
C ASN A 174 -27.86 8.22 0.20
N ASP A 175 -28.13 8.80 -0.97
CA ASP A 175 -29.04 8.23 -1.98
C ASP A 175 -28.51 6.91 -2.58
N THR A 176 -27.20 6.70 -2.56
CA THR A 176 -26.57 5.46 -3.03
C THR A 176 -26.91 4.28 -2.11
N LEU A 177 -27.07 4.50 -0.80
CA LEU A 177 -27.54 3.45 0.12
C LEU A 177 -28.91 2.90 -0.28
N LEU A 178 -29.83 3.74 -0.77
CA LEU A 178 -31.17 3.30 -1.19
C LEU A 178 -31.11 2.21 -2.27
N LYS A 179 -30.18 2.35 -3.21
CA LYS A 179 -29.99 1.37 -4.30
C LYS A 179 -29.48 0.03 -3.74
N ILE A 180 -28.58 0.06 -2.74
CA ILE A 180 -28.10 -1.14 -2.04
C ILE A 180 -29.25 -1.79 -1.26
N MET A 181 -29.98 -1.01 -0.47
CA MET A 181 -31.09 -1.50 0.37
C MET A 181 -32.17 -2.15 -0.48
N LYS A 182 -32.56 -1.53 -1.61
CA LYS A 182 -33.49 -2.11 -2.59
C LYS A 182 -32.97 -3.45 -3.15
N LYS A 183 -31.69 -3.53 -3.52
CA LYS A 183 -31.10 -4.76 -4.06
C LYS A 183 -31.03 -5.87 -3.02
N MET A 184 -30.84 -5.54 -1.75
CA MET A 184 -30.83 -6.49 -0.63
C MET A 184 -32.21 -6.75 -0.04
N SER A 185 -33.28 -6.14 -0.57
CA SER A 185 -34.64 -6.20 0.00
C SER A 185 -34.69 -5.78 1.48
N ALA A 186 -33.82 -4.86 1.88
CA ALA A 186 -33.76 -4.31 3.23
C ALA A 186 -34.48 -2.96 3.30
N SER A 187 -35.13 -2.68 4.42
CA SER A 187 -35.86 -1.41 4.63
C SER A 187 -35.10 -0.39 5.47
N ILE A 188 -34.11 -0.85 6.25
CA ILE A 188 -33.31 -0.05 7.19
C ILE A 188 -31.85 -0.53 7.12
N ALA A 189 -30.90 0.40 7.16
CA ALA A 189 -29.47 0.13 7.25
C ALA A 189 -28.83 0.96 8.37
N TRP A 190 -27.78 0.44 8.99
CA TRP A 190 -27.00 1.21 9.97
C TRP A 190 -26.19 2.33 9.30
N ILE A 191 -26.03 3.44 10.02
CA ILE A 191 -25.15 4.57 9.70
C ILE A 191 -24.11 4.66 10.82
N SER A 192 -22.83 4.81 10.48
CA SER A 192 -21.70 4.83 11.43
C SER A 192 -21.62 6.15 12.22
N ALA A 193 -22.68 6.44 12.96
CA ALA A 193 -22.78 7.57 13.88
C ALA A 193 -23.40 7.10 15.21
N THR A 194 -22.91 7.67 16.30
CA THR A 194 -23.39 7.39 17.66
C THR A 194 -23.10 8.58 18.59
N ASP A 195 -23.91 8.78 19.61
CA ASP A 195 -23.74 9.78 20.66
C ASP A 195 -23.52 9.15 22.05
N ARG A 196 -23.22 7.83 22.12
CA ARG A 196 -22.86 7.11 23.35
C ARG A 196 -21.82 7.80 24.25
N ALA A 197 -20.96 8.64 23.66
CA ALA A 197 -19.94 9.39 24.39
C ALA A 197 -20.50 10.64 25.09
N GLU A 198 -21.45 11.32 24.45
CA GLU A 198 -22.08 12.55 24.92
C GLU A 198 -23.45 12.68 24.25
N GLU A 199 -24.51 12.44 25.03
CA GLU A 199 -25.91 12.49 24.60
C GLU A 199 -26.23 13.74 23.75
N GLY A 200 -26.86 13.52 22.60
CA GLY A 200 -27.21 14.55 21.63
C GLY A 200 -26.03 15.04 20.76
N SER A 201 -24.80 14.59 21.03
CA SER A 201 -23.59 14.92 20.26
C SER A 201 -23.11 13.73 19.44
N PHE A 202 -23.79 13.47 18.32
CA PHE A 202 -23.44 12.37 17.41
C PHE A 202 -22.07 12.58 16.75
N VAL A 203 -21.24 11.54 16.82
CA VAL A 203 -19.91 11.47 16.24
C VAL A 203 -19.73 10.22 15.39
N ASP A 204 -18.74 10.25 14.50
CA ASP A 204 -18.33 9.08 13.72
C ASP A 204 -17.57 8.05 14.57
N SER A 205 -17.17 6.94 13.95
CA SER A 205 -16.39 5.86 14.60
C SER A 205 -15.00 6.28 15.11
N GLU A 206 -14.53 7.48 14.76
CA GLU A 206 -13.26 8.07 15.22
C GLU A 206 -13.49 9.22 16.22
N GLY A 207 -14.73 9.48 16.63
CA GLY A 207 -15.09 10.54 17.57
C GLY A 207 -15.13 11.94 16.96
N ARG A 208 -15.20 12.06 15.63
CA ARG A 208 -15.31 13.35 14.94
C ARG A 208 -16.77 13.73 14.74
N ALA A 209 -17.05 15.03 14.86
CA ALA A 209 -18.37 15.57 14.57
C ALA A 209 -18.79 15.30 13.12
N LEU A 210 -20.08 15.05 12.91
CA LEU A 210 -20.63 14.76 11.59
C LEU A 210 -20.72 16.03 10.73
N ASN A 211 -20.23 15.94 9.49
CA ASN A 211 -20.33 17.04 8.52
C ASN A 211 -21.63 17.02 7.70
N PHE A 212 -22.34 15.89 7.69
CA PHE A 212 -23.59 15.69 7.00
C PHE A 212 -24.52 14.84 7.88
N THR A 213 -25.79 15.22 7.90
CA THR A 213 -26.86 14.45 8.53
C THR A 213 -28.11 14.55 7.67
N LYS A 214 -28.98 13.54 7.79
CA LYS A 214 -30.28 13.51 7.10
C LYS A 214 -31.39 13.10 8.05
N TRP A 215 -31.44 13.69 9.23
CA TRP A 215 -32.45 13.39 10.25
C TRP A 215 -33.87 13.49 9.69
N LYS A 216 -34.69 12.49 10.02
CA LYS A 216 -36.13 12.55 9.82
C LYS A 216 -36.70 13.64 10.72
N SER A 217 -37.80 14.25 10.29
CA SER A 217 -38.46 15.29 11.08
C SER A 217 -38.83 14.76 12.48
N GLY A 218 -38.26 15.36 13.52
CA GLY A 218 -38.46 14.96 14.91
C GLY A 218 -37.30 14.18 15.52
N GLU A 219 -36.32 13.75 14.71
CA GLU A 219 -35.12 13.04 15.16
C GLU A 219 -33.89 13.98 15.23
N PRO A 220 -32.84 13.63 16.00
CA PRO A 220 -32.82 12.54 16.98
C PRO A 220 -33.66 12.88 18.21
N ASN A 221 -34.35 11.89 18.80
CA ASN A 221 -35.33 12.10 19.87
C ASN A 221 -35.01 11.40 21.19
N ASN A 222 -34.00 10.53 21.18
CA ASN A 222 -33.58 9.62 22.23
C ASN A 222 -34.76 8.88 22.89
N ALA A 223 -35.49 8.08 22.12
CA ALA A 223 -36.72 7.47 22.61
C ALA A 223 -36.45 6.54 23.80
N ASN A 224 -37.10 6.82 24.93
CA ASN A 224 -36.92 6.08 26.18
C ASN A 224 -35.50 6.17 26.77
N ASP A 225 -34.74 7.22 26.44
CA ASP A 225 -33.37 7.44 26.93
C ASP A 225 -32.43 6.24 26.64
N ALA A 226 -32.53 5.65 25.45
CA ALA A 226 -31.85 4.41 25.07
C ALA A 226 -31.41 4.32 23.59
N GLU A 227 -31.51 5.41 22.82
CA GLU A 227 -31.28 5.41 21.38
C GLU A 227 -29.96 6.08 21.00
N ASP A 228 -28.86 5.36 21.14
CA ASP A 228 -27.54 5.97 20.89
C ASP A 228 -26.95 5.72 19.48
N CYS A 229 -27.64 4.98 18.61
CA CYS A 229 -27.11 4.53 17.31
C CYS A 229 -27.98 4.95 16.14
N VAL A 230 -27.35 5.32 15.02
CA VAL A 230 -28.09 5.91 13.89
C VAL A 230 -28.40 4.88 12.81
N ASN A 231 -29.65 4.81 12.37
CA ASN A 231 -30.08 4.07 11.19
C ASN A 231 -30.65 5.00 10.11
N ALA A 232 -30.69 4.52 8.86
CA ALA A 232 -31.36 5.17 7.75
C ALA A 232 -32.51 4.30 7.21
N ASN A 233 -33.68 4.91 7.06
CA ASN A 233 -34.89 4.26 6.56
C ASN A 233 -34.95 4.24 5.01
N SER A 234 -35.99 3.65 4.40
CA SER A 234 -36.14 3.58 2.94
C SER A 234 -36.36 4.94 2.21
N ALA A 235 -36.61 6.03 2.95
CA ALA A 235 -36.63 7.40 2.43
C ALA A 235 -35.24 8.09 2.55
N MET A 236 -34.23 7.37 3.03
CA MET A 236 -32.88 7.84 3.33
C MET A 236 -32.84 8.91 4.43
N GLU A 237 -33.85 8.92 5.30
CA GLU A 237 -33.88 9.78 6.48
C GLU A 237 -33.40 8.99 7.71
N TRP A 238 -32.73 9.69 8.61
CA TRP A 238 -32.01 9.10 9.74
C TRP A 238 -32.87 9.14 11.01
N ASN A 239 -32.66 8.12 11.85
CA ASN A 239 -33.30 7.92 13.14
C ASN A 239 -32.21 7.44 14.11
N ASP A 240 -32.13 8.03 15.29
CA ASP A 240 -31.44 7.42 16.42
C ASP A 240 -32.28 6.25 16.95
N GLU A 241 -31.65 5.16 17.36
CA GLU A 241 -32.34 3.90 17.64
C GLU A 241 -31.48 3.03 18.58
N PRO A 242 -32.07 2.10 19.36
CA PRO A 242 -31.30 1.24 20.25
C PRO A 242 -30.33 0.36 19.45
N CYS A 243 -29.06 0.40 19.84
CA CYS A 243 -27.96 -0.23 19.12
C CYS A 243 -28.05 -1.76 18.98
N ASP A 244 -28.85 -2.40 19.84
CA ASP A 244 -29.05 -3.85 19.90
C ASP A 244 -30.06 -4.39 18.87
N LEU A 245 -30.71 -3.50 18.10
CA LEU A 245 -31.56 -3.91 16.98
C LEU A 245 -30.73 -4.47 15.82
N LYS A 246 -31.39 -5.10 14.84
CA LYS A 246 -30.70 -5.78 13.74
C LYS A 246 -31.10 -5.18 12.40
N TYR A 247 -30.17 -4.46 11.78
CA TYR A 247 -30.36 -3.82 10.47
C TYR A 247 -29.26 -4.19 9.50
N LEU A 248 -29.49 -3.86 8.22
CA LEU A 248 -28.52 -4.14 7.16
C LEU A 248 -27.18 -3.49 7.47
N ILE A 249 -26.13 -4.31 7.45
CA ILE A 249 -24.74 -3.84 7.52
C ILE A 249 -24.27 -3.49 6.11
N VAL A 250 -23.86 -2.23 5.94
CA VAL A 250 -23.21 -1.74 4.74
C VAL A 250 -21.87 -1.15 5.15
N CYS A 251 -20.79 -1.60 4.52
CA CYS A 251 -19.45 -1.09 4.75
C CYS A 251 -19.08 -0.09 3.66
N GLU A 252 -18.30 0.91 4.03
CA GLU A 252 -17.57 1.78 3.11
C GLU A 252 -16.09 1.40 3.06
N LEU A 253 -15.53 1.42 1.85
CA LEU A 253 -14.10 1.26 1.60
C LEU A 253 -13.61 2.51 0.87
N ASN A 254 -12.51 3.08 1.36
CA ASN A 254 -11.83 4.20 0.70
C ASN A 254 -10.74 3.65 -0.25
N ASP A 255 -10.54 4.32 -1.39
CA ASP A 255 -9.44 4.06 -2.36
C ASP A 255 -8.06 4.41 -1.75
#